data_AF-A0A6M0IJ17-F1
#
_entry.id   AF-A0A6M0IJ17-F1
#
_cell.length_a   1.000
_cell.length_b   1.000
_cell.length_c   1.000
_cell.angle_alpha   90.00
_cell.angle_beta   90.00
_cell.angle_gamma   90.00
#
_symmetry.space_group_name_H-M   'P 1'
#
loop_
_entity.id
_entity.type
_entity.pdbx_description
1 polymer ?
#
loop_
_entity_poly.entity_id
_entity_poly.type
_entity_poly.pdbx_seq_one_letter_code
_entity_poly.pdbx_strand_id
1 'polypeptide(L)'
;MALPVLYTLLFRAAYLTVGMLLLWIGLNDWLTGAIWTGMTPSQSALTVEYCEFNHVHHFFHQPVNTYSNLAYFFFGVFLVGIAQKDYRNRPSQRDNRLAAFPLLSILMGSCFLYLSLGSAFFHASLTYVGQRIDMNATYSIMLTLMGIALYHVFDGLTPTETQKKGFVIALVVLILAFLKIALLVPSSRLVPALILGLNGLMVVNYSQHRKSRSIWWIIGSLVLIVMAIKIRTLDVQKVGCDPYSLIQGHALWHVLTALSSFCSYAFFRFAGTQPIR
;
A
#
# COMPACT_ATOMS: atom_id res chain seq x y z
N MET A 1 -7.55 11.06 17.55
CA MET A 1 -8.90 10.78 17.01
C MET A 1 -9.74 10.23 18.15
N ALA A 2 -11.00 10.65 18.30
CA ALA A 2 -11.87 10.12 19.35
C ALA A 2 -12.14 8.62 19.11
N LEU A 3 -12.11 7.80 20.18
CA LEU A 3 -12.31 6.35 20.11
C LEU A 3 -13.57 5.92 19.33
N PRO A 4 -14.76 6.50 19.55
CA PRO A 4 -15.96 6.10 18.80
C PRO A 4 -15.81 6.25 17.29
N VAL A 5 -15.11 7.31 16.87
CA VAL A 5 -14.86 7.61 15.46
C VAL A 5 -13.92 6.57 14.85
N LEU A 6 -12.85 6.23 15.57
CA LEU A 6 -11.89 5.23 15.13
C LEU A 6 -12.59 3.88 14.91
N TYR A 7 -13.43 3.47 15.86
CA TYR A 7 -14.21 2.24 15.74
C TYR A 7 -15.14 2.27 14.53
N THR A 8 -15.89 3.35 14.31
CA THR A 8 -16.76 3.48 13.12
C THR A 8 -15.97 3.31 11.81
N LEU A 9 -14.79 3.91 11.71
CA LEU A 9 -13.95 3.80 10.50
C LEU A 9 -13.41 2.38 10.32
N LEU A 10 -12.97 1.72 11.41
CA LEU A 10 -12.50 0.33 11.38
C LEU A 10 -13.62 -0.64 11.01
N PHE A 11 -14.81 -0.48 11.60
CA PHE A 11 -15.98 -1.29 11.28
C PHE A 11 -16.39 -1.13 9.81
N ARG A 12 -16.39 0.11 9.29
CA ARG A 12 -16.67 0.36 7.87
C ARG A 12 -15.65 -0.31 6.97
N ALA A 13 -14.36 -0.20 7.30
CA ALA A 13 -13.30 -0.86 6.53
C ALA A 13 -13.48 -2.39 6.55
N ALA A 14 -13.67 -2.99 7.72
CA ALA A 14 -13.91 -4.42 7.85
C ALA A 14 -15.15 -4.89 7.09
N TYR A 15 -16.28 -4.18 7.22
CA TYR A 15 -17.52 -4.51 6.52
C TYR A 15 -17.35 -4.49 5.00
N LEU A 16 -16.71 -3.46 4.46
CA LEU A 16 -16.46 -3.36 3.03
C LEU A 16 -15.43 -4.39 2.54
N THR A 17 -14.42 -4.73 3.35
CA THR A 17 -13.48 -5.82 3.05
C THR A 17 -14.18 -7.18 3.00
N VAL A 18 -15.11 -7.47 3.91
CA VAL A 18 -15.93 -8.68 3.87
C VAL A 18 -16.81 -8.69 2.62
N GLY A 19 -17.42 -7.56 2.27
CA GLY A 19 -18.17 -7.44 1.01
C GLY A 19 -17.32 -7.72 -0.22
N MET A 20 -16.08 -7.20 -0.25
CA MET A 20 -15.14 -7.46 -1.35
C MET A 20 -14.68 -8.94 -1.39
N LEU A 21 -14.46 -9.56 -0.23
CA LEU A 21 -14.15 -10.99 -0.13
C LEU A 21 -15.27 -11.84 -0.75
N LEU A 22 -16.52 -11.58 -0.37
CA LEU A 22 -17.68 -12.30 -0.92
C LEU A 22 -17.81 -12.09 -2.43
N LEU A 23 -17.56 -10.87 -2.91
CA LEU A 23 -17.52 -10.60 -4.35
C LEU A 23 -16.43 -11.42 -5.05
N TRP A 24 -15.22 -11.46 -4.51
CA TRP A 24 -14.11 -12.22 -5.10
C TRP A 24 -14.32 -13.74 -5.05
N ILE A 25 -14.95 -14.26 -4.00
CA ILE A 25 -15.39 -15.66 -3.94
C ILE A 25 -16.39 -15.92 -5.07
N GLY A 26 -17.44 -15.09 -5.19
CA GLY A 26 -18.43 -15.25 -6.25
C GLY A 26 -17.84 -15.16 -7.66
N LEU A 27 -16.89 -14.25 -7.90
CA LEU A 27 -16.17 -14.16 -9.17
C LEU A 27 -15.34 -15.42 -9.44
N ASN A 28 -14.66 -15.96 -8.43
CA ASN A 28 -13.83 -17.15 -8.59
C ASN A 28 -14.65 -18.43 -8.81
N ASP A 29 -15.88 -18.48 -8.29
CA ASP A 29 -16.81 -19.60 -8.50
C ASP A 29 -17.49 -19.54 -9.87
N TRP A 30 -17.78 -18.32 -10.38
CA TRP A 30 -18.52 -18.13 -11.64
C TRP A 30 -17.65 -18.03 -12.88
N LEU A 31 -16.42 -17.53 -12.74
CA LEU A 31 -15.48 -17.36 -13.84
C LEU A 31 -14.44 -18.48 -13.84
N THR A 32 -13.81 -18.69 -14.98
CA THR A 32 -12.70 -19.64 -15.14
C THR A 32 -11.47 -18.94 -15.68
N GLY A 33 -10.32 -19.62 -15.68
CA GLY A 33 -9.07 -19.09 -16.23
C GLY A 33 -9.16 -18.76 -17.73
N ALA A 34 -10.19 -19.25 -18.42
CA ALA A 34 -10.45 -18.95 -19.83
C ALA A 34 -10.56 -17.44 -20.11
N ILE A 35 -10.98 -16.62 -19.14
CA ILE A 35 -11.07 -15.16 -19.30
C ILE A 35 -9.71 -14.49 -19.52
N TRP A 36 -8.62 -15.15 -19.14
CA TRP A 36 -7.25 -14.67 -19.34
C TRP A 36 -6.64 -15.14 -20.67
N THR A 37 -7.37 -15.92 -21.46
CA THR A 37 -6.90 -16.44 -22.75
C THR A 37 -6.50 -15.30 -23.69
N GLY A 38 -5.34 -15.44 -24.35
CA GLY A 38 -4.81 -14.44 -25.28
C GLY A 38 -3.97 -13.34 -24.61
N MET A 39 -3.93 -13.27 -23.28
CA MET A 39 -3.01 -12.38 -22.58
C MET A 39 -1.60 -12.99 -22.50
N THR A 40 -0.57 -12.15 -22.65
CA THR A 40 0.83 -12.59 -22.54
C THR A 40 1.16 -13.00 -21.10
N PRO A 41 1.70 -14.22 -20.87
CA PRO A 41 2.18 -14.63 -19.55
C PRO A 41 3.29 -13.70 -19.02
N SER A 42 3.30 -13.46 -17.71
CA SER A 42 4.39 -12.74 -17.06
C SER A 42 5.64 -13.63 -16.91
N GLN A 43 6.80 -13.01 -16.68
CA GLN A 43 8.01 -13.78 -16.34
C GLN A 43 7.80 -14.62 -15.07
N SER A 44 7.10 -14.08 -14.07
CA SER A 44 6.78 -14.78 -12.84
C SER A 44 5.95 -16.05 -13.07
N ALA A 45 5.06 -16.05 -14.07
CA ALA A 45 4.31 -17.22 -14.47
C ALA A 45 5.23 -18.28 -15.11
N LEU A 46 6.09 -17.85 -16.02
CA LEU A 46 7.00 -18.71 -16.78
C LEU A 46 8.05 -19.39 -15.88
N THR A 47 8.49 -18.70 -14.83
CA THR A 47 9.50 -19.23 -13.89
C THR A 47 8.88 -19.82 -12.62
N VAL A 48 7.55 -19.80 -12.48
CA VAL A 48 6.85 -20.18 -11.24
C VAL A 48 7.48 -19.49 -10.03
N GLU A 49 7.52 -18.15 -10.06
CA GLU A 49 8.29 -17.35 -9.09
C GLU A 49 7.86 -17.62 -7.63
N TYR A 50 6.57 -17.67 -7.35
CA TYR A 50 6.02 -17.86 -6.00
C TYR A 50 5.71 -19.32 -5.68
N CYS A 51 5.74 -19.68 -4.40
CA CYS A 51 5.53 -21.06 -3.94
C CYS A 51 4.14 -21.59 -4.32
N GLU A 52 3.10 -20.78 -4.17
CA GLU A 52 1.72 -21.16 -4.42
C GLU A 52 1.50 -21.77 -5.81
N PHE A 53 0.77 -22.88 -5.85
CA PHE A 53 0.44 -23.58 -7.09
C PHE A 53 -0.36 -22.70 -8.05
N ASN A 54 -0.01 -22.74 -9.33
CA ASN A 54 -0.71 -21.99 -10.38
C ASN A 54 -1.89 -22.79 -10.94
N HIS A 55 -3.10 -22.51 -10.43
CA HIS A 55 -4.36 -23.09 -10.91
C HIS A 55 -4.84 -22.44 -12.21
N VAL A 56 -4.16 -22.68 -13.33
CA VAL A 56 -4.42 -22.01 -14.64
C VAL A 56 -5.84 -22.19 -15.21
N HIS A 57 -6.62 -23.14 -14.68
CA HIS A 57 -8.01 -23.36 -15.08
C HIS A 57 -9.01 -22.54 -14.25
N HIS A 58 -8.58 -22.03 -13.09
CA HIS A 58 -9.43 -21.24 -12.18
C HIS A 58 -9.33 -19.76 -12.54
N PHE A 59 -10.35 -18.97 -12.17
CA PHE A 59 -10.28 -17.52 -12.36
C PHE A 59 -9.12 -16.91 -11.57
N PHE A 60 -8.90 -17.35 -10.33
CA PHE A 60 -7.71 -17.02 -9.57
C PHE A 60 -6.65 -18.10 -9.73
N HIS A 61 -5.64 -17.84 -10.55
CA HIS A 61 -4.50 -18.75 -10.70
C HIS A 61 -3.76 -18.96 -9.38
N GLN A 62 -3.66 -17.94 -8.52
CA GLN A 62 -3.08 -18.02 -7.18
C GLN A 62 -4.05 -17.47 -6.12
N PRO A 63 -5.05 -18.26 -5.66
CA PRO A 63 -6.08 -17.81 -4.75
C PRO A 63 -5.57 -17.15 -3.46
N VAL A 64 -4.60 -17.74 -2.75
CA VAL A 64 -4.09 -17.24 -1.46
C VAL A 64 -3.37 -15.90 -1.65
N ASN A 65 -2.50 -15.79 -2.66
CA ASN A 65 -1.85 -14.54 -3.03
C ASN A 65 -2.87 -13.49 -3.52
N THR A 66 -3.97 -13.91 -4.16
CA THR A 66 -5.03 -13.01 -4.58
C THR A 66 -5.81 -12.46 -3.38
N TYR A 67 -6.35 -13.32 -2.51
CA TYR A 67 -7.16 -12.90 -1.36
C TYR A 67 -6.38 -12.11 -0.31
N SER A 68 -5.09 -12.39 -0.11
CA SER A 68 -4.25 -11.64 0.83
C SER A 68 -4.14 -10.15 0.50
N ASN A 69 -4.38 -9.76 -0.76
CA ASN A 69 -4.45 -8.35 -1.16
C ASN A 69 -5.62 -7.56 -0.55
N LEU A 70 -6.60 -8.23 0.08
CA LEU A 70 -7.64 -7.58 0.88
C LEU A 70 -7.09 -6.82 2.09
N ALA A 71 -5.87 -7.11 2.55
CA ALA A 71 -5.18 -6.30 3.56
C ALA A 71 -4.98 -4.86 3.06
N TYR A 72 -4.54 -4.69 1.82
CA TYR A 72 -4.43 -3.35 1.22
C TYR A 72 -5.81 -2.71 1.02
N PHE A 73 -6.83 -3.49 0.65
CA PHE A 73 -8.20 -2.98 0.52
C PHE A 73 -8.70 -2.37 1.82
N PHE A 74 -8.54 -3.10 2.92
CA PHE A 74 -8.91 -2.67 4.26
C PHE A 74 -8.27 -1.32 4.62
N PHE A 75 -6.94 -1.21 4.48
CA PHE A 75 -6.25 0.04 4.77
C PHE A 75 -6.64 1.16 3.81
N GLY A 76 -6.85 0.85 2.52
CA GLY A 76 -7.32 1.83 1.54
C GLY A 76 -8.65 2.46 1.93
N VAL A 77 -9.66 1.65 2.25
CA VAL A 77 -10.97 2.12 2.74
C VAL A 77 -10.82 2.92 4.03
N PHE A 78 -10.01 2.43 4.97
CA PHE A 78 -9.78 3.09 6.25
C PHE A 78 -9.20 4.50 6.07
N LEU A 79 -8.16 4.64 5.24
CA LEU A 79 -7.49 5.92 4.97
C LEU A 79 -8.39 6.91 4.22
N VAL A 80 -9.18 6.45 3.24
CA VAL A 80 -10.19 7.29 2.59
C VAL A 80 -11.23 7.77 3.62
N GLY A 81 -11.65 6.90 4.54
CA GLY A 81 -12.57 7.25 5.61
C GLY A 81 -12.02 8.33 6.56
N ILE A 82 -10.73 8.24 6.93
CA ILE A 82 -10.03 9.28 7.68
C ILE A 82 -10.09 10.61 6.91
N ALA A 83 -9.73 10.57 5.64
CA ALA A 83 -9.65 11.77 4.80
C ALA A 83 -11.03 12.44 4.59
N GLN A 84 -12.09 11.66 4.40
CA GLN A 84 -13.47 12.13 4.31
C GLN A 84 -13.93 12.84 5.59
N LYS A 85 -13.45 12.39 6.75
CA LYS A 85 -13.74 13.04 8.02
C LYS A 85 -12.96 14.35 8.15
N ASP A 86 -11.68 14.33 7.82
CA ASP A 86 -10.83 15.52 7.85
C ASP A 86 -11.36 16.61 6.91
N TYR A 87 -11.85 16.24 5.72
CA TYR A 87 -12.47 17.18 4.79
C TYR A 87 -13.73 17.86 5.37
N ARG A 88 -14.56 17.11 6.11
CA ARG A 88 -15.77 17.63 6.76
C ARG A 88 -15.45 18.50 7.98
N ASN A 89 -14.48 18.09 8.77
CA ASN A 89 -14.14 18.76 10.03
C ASN A 89 -13.20 19.96 9.85
N ARG A 90 -12.50 20.05 8.72
CA ARG A 90 -11.52 21.12 8.40
C ARG A 90 -10.52 21.39 9.56
N PRO A 91 -9.78 20.37 10.03
CA PRO A 91 -8.82 20.54 11.11
C PRO A 91 -7.73 21.55 10.72
N SER A 92 -7.17 22.22 11.72
CA SER A 92 -6.11 23.19 11.49
C SER A 92 -4.75 22.50 11.32
N GLN A 93 -3.79 23.17 10.67
CA GLN A 93 -2.42 22.65 10.57
C GLN A 93 -1.74 22.52 11.95
N ARG A 94 -2.19 23.33 12.94
CA ARG A 94 -1.70 23.27 14.33
C ARG A 94 -2.09 21.96 15.02
N ASP A 95 -3.21 21.36 14.61
CA ASP A 95 -3.65 20.06 15.14
C ASP A 95 -2.82 18.92 14.53
N ASN A 96 -2.76 18.87 13.19
CA ASN A 96 -1.95 17.93 12.44
C ASN A 96 -1.87 18.36 10.96
N ARG A 97 -0.65 18.52 10.43
CA ARG A 97 -0.43 18.96 9.03
C ARG A 97 -1.08 18.04 8.00
N LEU A 98 -1.00 16.72 8.18
CA LEU A 98 -1.60 15.76 7.25
C LEU A 98 -3.13 15.78 7.31
N ALA A 99 -3.72 15.96 8.50
CA ALA A 99 -5.16 16.13 8.67
C ALA A 99 -5.68 17.39 7.97
N ALA A 100 -4.92 18.49 8.04
CA ALA A 100 -5.23 19.74 7.34
C ALA A 100 -5.00 19.68 5.81
N PHE A 101 -4.55 18.53 5.30
CA PHE A 101 -4.36 18.26 3.88
C PHE A 101 -4.99 16.90 3.49
N PRO A 102 -6.32 16.78 3.58
CA PRO A 102 -7.01 15.49 3.41
C PRO A 102 -6.81 14.87 2.02
N LEU A 103 -6.55 15.66 0.97
CA LEU A 103 -6.31 15.13 -0.38
C LEU A 103 -5.12 14.16 -0.44
N LEU A 104 -4.06 14.35 0.37
CA LEU A 104 -2.95 13.39 0.45
C LEU A 104 -3.38 12.07 1.09
N SER A 105 -4.29 12.12 2.06
CA SER A 105 -4.84 10.90 2.68
C SER A 105 -5.82 10.19 1.74
N ILE A 106 -6.58 10.93 0.93
CA ILE A 106 -7.38 10.35 -0.17
C ILE A 106 -6.46 9.67 -1.18
N LEU A 107 -5.42 10.35 -1.67
CA LEU A 107 -4.47 9.78 -2.62
C LEU A 107 -3.81 8.52 -2.06
N MET A 108 -3.36 8.54 -0.81
CA MET A 108 -2.77 7.38 -0.15
C MET A 108 -3.76 6.21 -0.07
N GLY A 109 -4.99 6.47 0.38
CA GLY A 109 -6.03 5.45 0.42
C GLY A 109 -6.34 4.87 -0.96
N SER A 110 -6.41 5.71 -2.00
CA SER A 110 -6.56 5.28 -3.39
C SER A 110 -5.39 4.44 -3.88
N CYS A 111 -4.14 4.74 -3.49
CA CYS A 111 -2.97 3.95 -3.83
C CYS A 111 -3.02 2.55 -3.19
N PHE A 112 -3.51 2.44 -1.95
CA PHE A 112 -3.76 1.16 -1.29
C PHE A 112 -4.84 0.34 -2.02
N LEU A 113 -5.96 0.97 -2.41
CA LEU A 113 -7.00 0.30 -3.19
C LEU A 113 -6.47 -0.13 -4.57
N TYR A 114 -5.67 0.72 -5.20
CA TYR A 114 -5.03 0.43 -6.47
C TYR A 114 -4.09 -0.78 -6.35
N LEU A 115 -3.25 -0.86 -5.31
CA LEU A 115 -2.39 -2.02 -5.09
C LEU A 115 -3.20 -3.27 -4.78
N SER A 116 -4.26 -3.16 -3.99
CA SER A 116 -5.15 -4.29 -3.72
C SER A 116 -5.68 -4.92 -5.00
N LEU A 117 -6.30 -4.11 -5.86
CA LEU A 117 -6.91 -4.58 -7.11
C LEU A 117 -5.86 -4.95 -8.16
N GLY A 118 -4.78 -4.19 -8.25
CA GLY A 118 -3.70 -4.41 -9.22
C GLY A 118 -2.92 -5.69 -8.95
N SER A 119 -2.55 -5.93 -7.70
CA SER A 119 -1.86 -7.14 -7.28
C SER A 119 -2.79 -8.37 -7.33
N ALA A 120 -4.06 -8.23 -6.90
CA ALA A 120 -5.05 -9.28 -7.08
C ALA A 120 -5.24 -9.63 -8.56
N PHE A 121 -5.30 -8.65 -9.46
CA PHE A 121 -5.37 -8.89 -10.90
C PHE A 121 -4.15 -9.62 -11.43
N PHE A 122 -2.95 -9.30 -10.93
CA PHE A 122 -1.74 -10.02 -11.28
C PHE A 122 -1.77 -11.48 -10.81
N HIS A 123 -2.11 -11.75 -9.56
CA HIS A 123 -2.17 -13.13 -9.04
C HIS A 123 -3.33 -13.95 -9.60
N ALA A 124 -4.41 -13.28 -9.98
CA ALA A 124 -5.53 -13.91 -10.66
C ALA A 124 -5.15 -14.38 -12.07
N SER A 125 -4.46 -13.53 -12.84
CA SER A 125 -4.21 -13.76 -14.27
C SER A 125 -2.80 -14.31 -14.58
N LEU A 126 -1.81 -14.00 -13.75
CA LEU A 126 -0.37 -14.20 -13.96
C LEU A 126 0.17 -13.60 -15.27
N THR A 127 -0.45 -12.54 -15.77
CA THR A 127 -0.13 -11.91 -17.06
C THR A 127 0.90 -10.78 -16.95
N TYR A 128 1.59 -10.49 -18.05
CA TYR A 128 2.56 -9.39 -18.16
C TYR A 128 1.91 -8.04 -17.79
N VAL A 129 0.73 -7.76 -18.32
CA VAL A 129 0.00 -6.51 -18.02
C VAL A 129 -0.36 -6.45 -16.54
N GLY A 130 -0.85 -7.56 -15.96
CA GLY A 130 -1.09 -7.67 -14.52
C GLY A 130 0.14 -7.32 -13.70
N GLN A 131 1.30 -7.89 -14.04
CA GLN A 131 2.56 -7.62 -13.36
C GLN A 131 2.97 -6.13 -13.44
N ARG A 132 2.73 -5.46 -14.58
CA ARG A 132 3.02 -4.02 -14.71
C ARG A 132 2.12 -3.17 -13.81
N ILE A 133 0.83 -3.53 -13.72
CA ILE A 133 -0.15 -2.84 -12.89
C ILE A 133 0.18 -3.03 -11.40
N ASP A 134 0.46 -4.26 -10.97
CA ASP A 134 0.88 -4.59 -9.60
C ASP A 134 2.11 -3.77 -9.17
N MET A 135 3.16 -3.78 -9.99
CA MET A 135 4.38 -3.04 -9.71
C MET A 135 4.16 -1.51 -9.71
N ASN A 136 3.38 -0.97 -10.64
CA ASN A 136 3.07 0.47 -10.64
C ASN A 136 2.28 0.88 -9.39
N ALA A 137 1.33 0.04 -8.96
CA ALA A 137 0.59 0.26 -7.74
C ALA A 137 1.49 0.21 -6.49
N THR A 138 2.47 -0.69 -6.45
CA THR A 138 3.51 -0.70 -5.40
C THR A 138 4.28 0.62 -5.37
N TYR A 139 4.74 1.12 -6.52
CA TYR A 139 5.41 2.40 -6.59
C TYR A 139 4.50 3.58 -6.21
N SER A 140 3.20 3.51 -6.50
CA SER A 140 2.25 4.58 -6.15
C SER A 140 2.18 4.85 -4.65
N ILE A 141 2.21 3.80 -3.83
CA ILE A 141 2.28 3.89 -2.37
C ILE A 141 3.59 4.54 -1.94
N MET A 142 4.73 4.09 -2.47
CA MET A 142 6.05 4.61 -2.10
C MET A 142 6.20 6.08 -2.47
N LEU A 143 5.81 6.46 -3.68
CA LEU A 143 5.88 7.84 -4.17
C LEU A 143 4.95 8.77 -3.39
N THR A 144 3.75 8.30 -3.06
CA THR A 144 2.80 9.08 -2.23
C THR A 144 3.33 9.26 -0.81
N LEU A 145 3.87 8.22 -0.18
CA LEU A 145 4.51 8.32 1.14
C LEU A 145 5.74 9.22 1.12
N MET A 146 6.56 9.15 0.07
CA MET A 146 7.70 10.05 -0.12
C MET A 146 7.22 11.50 -0.25
N GLY A 147 6.16 11.75 -1.02
CA GLY A 147 5.54 13.07 -1.14
C GLY A 147 5.00 13.59 0.20
N ILE A 148 4.32 12.74 0.98
CA ILE A 148 3.89 13.06 2.34
C ILE A 148 5.10 13.38 3.22
N ALA A 149 6.16 12.59 3.16
CA ALA A 149 7.36 12.79 3.96
C ALA A 149 8.06 14.11 3.62
N LEU A 150 8.25 14.42 2.33
CA LEU A 150 8.81 15.69 1.87
C LEU A 150 7.95 16.88 2.34
N TYR A 151 6.62 16.79 2.22
CA TYR A 151 5.71 17.83 2.73
C TYR A 151 5.87 18.09 4.23
N HIS A 152 6.26 17.09 5.01
CA HIS A 152 6.51 17.22 6.44
C HIS A 152 7.94 17.65 6.78
N VAL A 153 8.93 17.30 5.96
CA VAL A 153 10.32 17.76 6.12
C VAL A 153 10.43 19.26 5.82
N PHE A 154 9.69 19.75 4.83
CA PHE A 154 9.58 21.18 4.49
C PHE A 154 8.37 21.82 5.19
N ASP A 155 8.34 21.73 6.52
CA ASP A 155 7.24 22.19 7.36
C ASP A 155 7.08 23.72 7.43
N GLY A 156 8.11 24.50 7.09
CA GLY A 156 8.00 25.96 6.95
C GLY A 156 7.02 26.43 5.87
N LEU A 157 6.59 25.55 4.97
CA LEU A 157 5.66 25.88 3.89
C LEU A 157 4.19 25.82 4.35
N THR A 158 3.44 26.87 4.04
CA THR A 158 1.98 26.97 4.24
C THR A 158 1.26 27.03 2.88
N PRO A 159 1.15 25.91 2.15
CA PRO A 159 0.63 25.93 0.79
C PRO A 159 -0.85 26.33 0.76
N THR A 160 -1.20 27.15 -0.24
CA THR A 160 -2.59 27.47 -0.57
C THR A 160 -3.35 26.24 -1.06
N GLU A 161 -4.68 26.27 -1.05
CA GLU A 161 -5.49 25.16 -1.57
C GLU A 161 -5.21 24.83 -3.05
N THR A 162 -4.85 25.83 -3.86
CA THR A 162 -4.42 25.62 -5.25
C THR A 162 -3.09 24.89 -5.33
N GLN A 163 -2.10 25.28 -4.52
CA GLN A 163 -0.80 24.60 -4.46
C GLN A 163 -0.94 23.16 -3.94
N LYS A 164 -1.81 22.93 -2.95
CA LYS A 164 -2.16 21.60 -2.46
C LYS A 164 -2.70 20.70 -3.58
N LYS A 165 -3.66 21.19 -4.37
CA LYS A 165 -4.19 20.45 -5.52
C LYS A 165 -3.10 20.19 -6.57
N GLY A 166 -2.29 21.21 -6.89
CA GLY A 166 -1.17 21.08 -7.82
C GLY A 166 -0.16 20.02 -7.38
N PHE A 167 0.17 19.95 -6.09
CA PHE A 167 1.05 18.93 -5.52
C PHE A 167 0.48 17.51 -5.70
N VAL A 168 -0.81 17.32 -5.42
CA VAL A 168 -1.48 16.01 -5.61
C VAL A 168 -1.52 15.63 -7.09
N ILE A 169 -1.83 16.57 -7.99
CA ILE A 169 -1.80 16.35 -9.44
C ILE A 169 -0.39 15.95 -9.89
N ALA A 170 0.64 16.65 -9.41
CA ALA A 170 2.04 16.32 -9.72
C ALA A 170 2.41 14.90 -9.27
N LEU A 171 1.96 14.47 -8.08
CA LEU A 171 2.14 13.09 -7.63
C LEU A 171 1.42 12.08 -8.53
N VAL A 172 0.17 12.35 -8.93
CA VAL A 172 -0.58 11.47 -9.85
C VAL A 172 0.13 11.37 -11.21
N VAL A 173 0.57 12.50 -11.78
CA VAL A 173 1.34 12.51 -13.02
C VAL A 173 2.65 11.73 -12.88
N LEU A 174 3.35 11.88 -11.74
CA LEU A 174 4.56 11.13 -11.45
C LEU A 174 4.30 9.62 -11.39
N ILE A 175 3.22 9.18 -10.73
CA ILE A 175 2.81 7.78 -10.65
C ILE A 175 2.56 7.19 -12.04
N LEU A 176 1.84 7.93 -12.88
CA LEU A 176 1.56 7.52 -14.27
C LEU A 176 2.85 7.45 -15.11
N ALA A 177 3.73 8.45 -14.98
CA ALA A 177 5.04 8.45 -15.65
C ALA A 177 5.92 7.29 -15.18
N PHE A 178 5.80 6.89 -13.90
CA PHE A 178 6.56 5.79 -13.31
C PHE A 178 6.28 4.44 -13.96
N LEU A 179 5.13 4.27 -14.64
CA LEU A 179 4.84 3.05 -15.41
C LEU A 179 5.92 2.74 -16.45
N LYS A 180 6.50 3.78 -17.06
CA LYS A 180 7.60 3.66 -18.04
C LYS A 180 8.97 3.78 -17.39
N ILE A 181 9.15 4.72 -16.46
CA ILE A 181 10.46 4.97 -15.81
C ILE A 181 10.93 3.74 -15.02
N ALA A 182 10.02 3.05 -14.35
CA ALA A 182 10.36 1.86 -13.57
C ALA A 182 10.87 0.69 -14.44
N LEU A 183 10.74 0.75 -15.76
CA LEU A 183 11.30 -0.26 -16.67
C LEU A 183 12.80 -0.06 -16.90
N LEU A 184 13.35 1.11 -16.59
CA LEU A 184 14.75 1.45 -16.80
C LEU A 184 15.67 0.93 -15.69
N VAL A 185 15.09 0.64 -14.51
CA VAL A 185 15.84 0.20 -13.33
C VAL A 185 15.20 -1.06 -12.78
N PRO A 186 15.96 -2.15 -12.53
CA PRO A 186 15.42 -3.36 -11.92
C PRO A 186 14.72 -3.06 -10.58
N SER A 187 13.54 -3.65 -10.38
CA SER A 187 12.77 -3.49 -9.14
C SER A 187 13.55 -3.92 -7.89
N SER A 188 14.44 -4.90 -8.03
CA SER A 188 15.34 -5.37 -6.97
C SER A 188 16.32 -4.30 -6.45
N ARG A 189 16.56 -3.23 -7.21
CA ARG A 189 17.35 -2.06 -6.77
C ARG A 189 16.43 -0.90 -6.41
N LEU A 190 15.42 -0.65 -7.25
CA LEU A 190 14.56 0.52 -7.12
C LEU A 190 13.69 0.47 -5.85
N VAL A 191 13.07 -0.67 -5.55
CA VAL A 191 12.20 -0.82 -4.37
C VAL A 191 12.98 -0.64 -3.07
N PRO A 192 14.12 -1.33 -2.82
CA PRO A 192 14.91 -1.08 -1.62
C PRO A 192 15.40 0.37 -1.51
N ALA A 193 15.81 1.01 -2.61
CA ALA A 193 16.23 2.41 -2.60
C ALA A 193 15.10 3.35 -2.17
N LEU A 194 13.87 3.14 -2.64
CA LEU A 194 12.70 3.92 -2.23
C LEU A 194 12.33 3.69 -0.75
N ILE A 195 12.42 2.44 -0.27
CA ILE A 195 12.18 2.10 1.14
C ILE A 195 13.20 2.81 2.05
N LEU A 196 14.49 2.76 1.70
CA LEU A 196 15.56 3.42 2.44
C LEU A 196 15.40 4.94 2.41
N GLY A 197 15.09 5.52 1.24
CA GLY A 197 14.82 6.95 1.09
C GLY A 197 13.66 7.42 1.96
N LEU A 198 12.55 6.68 1.97
CA LEU A 198 11.38 7.01 2.79
C LEU A 198 11.72 6.96 4.29
N ASN A 199 12.38 5.90 4.75
CA ASN A 199 12.80 5.79 6.15
C ASN A 199 13.80 6.90 6.52
N GLY A 200 14.71 7.27 5.61
CA GLY A 200 15.61 8.41 5.78
C GLY A 200 14.85 9.72 5.99
N LEU A 201 13.86 10.02 5.16
CA LEU A 201 13.01 11.21 5.34
C LEU A 201 12.21 11.17 6.64
N MET A 202 11.70 9.99 7.05
CA MET A 202 11.01 9.84 8.33
C MET A 202 11.95 10.10 9.52
N VAL A 203 13.20 9.63 9.47
CA VAL A 203 14.23 9.90 10.49
C VAL A 203 14.61 11.38 10.53
N VAL A 204 14.74 12.04 9.37
CA VAL A 204 14.93 13.49 9.30
C VAL A 204 13.76 14.21 9.96
N ASN A 205 12.52 13.86 9.61
CA ASN A 205 11.34 14.49 10.21
C ASN A 205 11.21 14.23 11.72
N TYR A 206 11.54 13.01 12.16
CA TYR A 206 11.61 12.67 13.58
C TYR A 206 12.65 13.53 14.31
N SER A 207 13.79 13.80 13.69
CA SER A 207 14.84 14.63 14.28
C SER A 207 14.42 16.09 14.40
N GLN A 208 13.71 16.62 13.39
CA GLN A 208 13.11 17.96 13.43
C GLN A 208 12.02 18.09 14.51
N HIS A 209 11.25 17.02 14.75
CA HIS A 209 10.01 17.05 15.54
C HIS A 209 9.99 16.02 16.68
N ARG A 210 11.14 15.76 17.32
CA ARG A 210 11.31 14.64 18.26
C ARG A 210 10.28 14.60 19.39
N LYS A 211 9.81 15.76 19.86
CA LYS A 211 8.83 15.86 20.96
C LYS A 211 7.40 15.50 20.57
N SER A 212 7.04 15.58 19.28
CA SER A 212 5.69 15.33 18.78
C SER A 212 5.58 14.05 17.92
N ARG A 213 6.71 13.41 17.63
CA ARG A 213 6.78 12.19 16.81
C ARG A 213 7.15 10.98 17.66
N SER A 214 6.51 9.85 17.39
CA SER A 214 6.87 8.56 17.99
C SER A 214 7.79 7.81 17.05
N ILE A 215 9.00 7.46 17.53
CA ILE A 215 9.96 6.64 16.78
C ILE A 215 9.44 5.21 16.54
N TRP A 216 8.51 4.74 17.35
CA TRP A 216 7.95 3.39 17.25
C TRP A 216 7.24 3.14 15.92
N TRP A 217 6.68 4.17 15.27
CA TRP A 217 6.12 4.01 13.93
C TRP A 217 7.18 3.72 12.87
N ILE A 218 8.37 4.34 12.98
CA ILE A 218 9.51 4.08 12.09
C ILE A 218 10.04 2.66 12.32
N ILE A 219 10.27 2.30 13.58
CA ILE A 219 10.75 0.96 13.95
C ILE A 219 9.76 -0.10 13.49
N GLY A 220 8.46 0.11 13.75
CA GLY A 220 7.39 -0.77 13.30
C GLY A 220 7.40 -0.96 11.78
N SER A 221 7.43 0.13 10.99
CA SER A 221 7.51 0.00 9.53
C SER A 221 8.77 -0.73 9.08
N LEU A 222 9.93 -0.45 9.68
CA LEU A 222 11.20 -1.07 9.26
C LEU A 222 11.25 -2.56 9.60
N VAL A 223 10.81 -2.95 10.79
CA VAL A 223 10.77 -4.37 11.19
C VAL A 223 9.81 -5.15 10.30
N LEU A 224 8.61 -4.61 10.05
CA LEU A 224 7.61 -5.26 9.20
C LEU A 224 8.09 -5.44 7.77
N ILE A 225 8.70 -4.41 7.15
CA ILE A 225 9.18 -4.54 5.76
C ILE A 225 10.38 -5.49 5.66
N VAL A 226 11.29 -5.49 6.63
CA VAL A 226 12.42 -6.45 6.65
C VAL A 226 11.92 -7.87 6.81
N MET A 227 10.97 -8.10 7.72
CA MET A 227 10.33 -9.40 7.90
C MET A 227 9.61 -9.85 6.63
N ALA A 228 8.86 -8.95 5.99
CA ALA A 228 8.21 -9.20 4.71
C ALA A 228 9.24 -9.64 3.66
N ILE A 229 10.31 -8.85 3.44
CA ILE A 229 11.35 -9.15 2.44
C ILE A 229 11.91 -10.54 2.69
N LYS A 230 12.24 -10.86 3.95
CA LYS A 230 12.80 -12.17 4.30
C LYS A 230 11.83 -13.31 3.96
N ILE A 231 10.56 -13.18 4.32
CA ILE A 231 9.53 -14.18 4.04
C ILE A 231 9.32 -14.36 2.53
N ARG A 232 9.23 -13.27 1.77
CA ARG A 232 9.12 -13.33 0.30
C ARG A 232 10.36 -13.99 -0.31
N THR A 233 11.56 -13.69 0.17
CA THR A 233 12.79 -14.31 -0.33
C THR A 233 12.78 -15.82 -0.11
N LEU A 234 12.36 -16.30 1.06
CA LEU A 234 12.24 -17.74 1.35
C LEU A 234 11.18 -18.40 0.45
N ASP A 235 10.06 -17.73 0.21
CA ASP A 235 8.99 -18.18 -0.70
C ASP A 235 9.51 -18.36 -2.13
N VAL A 236 10.22 -17.36 -2.67
CA VAL A 236 10.81 -17.41 -4.01
C VAL A 236 11.90 -18.48 -4.11
N GLN A 237 12.69 -18.68 -3.05
CA GLN A 237 13.70 -19.73 -2.96
C GLN A 237 13.12 -21.13 -2.70
N LYS A 238 11.79 -21.26 -2.56
CA LYS A 238 11.07 -22.49 -2.24
C LYS A 238 11.50 -23.16 -0.93
N VAL A 239 12.06 -22.40 0.01
CA VAL A 239 12.49 -22.94 1.31
C VAL A 239 11.26 -23.17 2.19
N GLY A 240 10.97 -24.44 2.51
CA GLY A 240 9.77 -24.82 3.26
C GLY A 240 8.47 -24.62 2.47
N CYS A 241 8.55 -24.68 1.13
CA CYS A 241 7.41 -24.47 0.25
C CYS A 241 6.48 -25.68 0.21
N ASP A 242 5.23 -25.48 0.60
CA ASP A 242 4.10 -26.34 0.25
C ASP A 242 3.17 -25.56 -0.71
N PRO A 243 3.13 -25.95 -2.00
CA PRO A 243 2.38 -25.20 -3.01
C PRO A 243 0.87 -25.24 -2.80
N TYR A 244 0.35 -26.14 -1.97
CA TYR A 244 -1.09 -26.27 -1.66
C TYR A 244 -1.46 -25.73 -0.27
N SER A 245 -0.49 -25.19 0.47
CA SER A 245 -0.73 -24.60 1.79
C SER A 245 -1.63 -23.37 1.72
N LEU A 246 -2.50 -23.21 2.72
CA LEU A 246 -3.30 -21.99 2.92
C LEU A 246 -2.46 -20.81 3.44
N ILE A 247 -1.23 -21.07 3.89
CA ILE A 247 -0.28 -20.06 4.34
C ILE A 247 0.87 -20.05 3.32
N GLN A 248 0.88 -19.02 2.50
CA GLN A 248 1.92 -18.76 1.49
C GLN A 248 2.81 -17.61 1.96
N GLY A 249 4.13 -17.73 1.77
CA GLY A 249 5.06 -16.69 2.20
C GLY A 249 4.81 -15.39 1.44
N HIS A 250 4.48 -15.48 0.16
CA HIS A 250 4.12 -14.31 -0.62
C HIS A 250 2.78 -13.66 -0.20
N ALA A 251 1.81 -14.44 0.27
CA ALA A 251 0.59 -13.89 0.85
C ALA A 251 0.85 -13.14 2.17
N LEU A 252 1.73 -13.68 3.03
CA LEU A 252 2.18 -12.97 4.23
C LEU A 252 2.94 -11.68 3.90
N TRP A 253 3.70 -11.67 2.79
CA TRP A 253 4.33 -10.46 2.28
C TRP A 253 3.30 -9.35 2.07
N HIS A 254 2.17 -9.61 1.38
CA HIS A 254 1.12 -8.60 1.15
C HIS A 254 0.59 -7.98 2.46
N VAL A 255 0.33 -8.82 3.46
CA VAL A 255 -0.21 -8.35 4.75
C VAL A 255 0.82 -7.49 5.49
N LEU A 256 2.08 -7.95 5.54
CA LEU A 256 3.15 -7.26 6.26
C LEU A 256 3.54 -5.93 5.59
N THR A 257 3.58 -5.88 4.26
CA THR A 257 3.84 -4.64 3.53
C THR A 257 2.70 -3.66 3.64
N ALA A 258 1.43 -4.12 3.61
CA ALA A 258 0.27 -3.27 3.87
C ALA A 258 0.36 -2.60 5.25
N LEU A 259 0.67 -3.40 6.29
CA LEU A 259 0.83 -2.90 7.65
C LEU A 259 2.05 -1.97 7.78
N SER A 260 3.17 -2.31 7.15
CA SER A 260 4.37 -1.46 7.12
C SER A 260 4.07 -0.09 6.51
N SER A 261 3.44 -0.05 5.34
CA SER A 261 3.06 1.20 4.68
C SER A 261 2.05 1.99 5.50
N PHE A 262 1.14 1.32 6.20
CA PHE A 262 0.24 1.98 7.14
C PHE A 262 1.00 2.58 8.34
N CYS A 263 1.99 1.89 8.90
CA CYS A 263 2.87 2.45 9.95
C CYS A 263 3.61 3.70 9.46
N SER A 264 4.10 3.70 8.22
CA SER A 264 4.74 4.89 7.63
C SER A 264 3.76 6.06 7.48
N TYR A 265 2.51 5.80 7.08
CA TYR A 265 1.46 6.83 7.07
C TYR A 265 1.11 7.31 8.49
N ALA A 266 0.99 6.37 9.44
CA ALA A 266 0.65 6.62 10.85
C ALA A 266 1.67 7.53 11.54
N PHE A 267 2.96 7.39 11.22
CA PHE A 267 4.02 8.30 11.69
C PHE A 267 3.69 9.78 11.43
N PHE A 268 3.15 10.10 10.26
CA PHE A 268 2.78 11.46 9.89
C PHE A 268 1.39 11.84 10.44
N ARG A 269 0.44 10.89 10.44
CA ARG A 269 -0.97 11.15 10.79
C ARG A 269 -1.27 11.20 12.28
N PHE A 270 -0.65 10.30 13.05
CA PHE A 270 -0.89 10.08 14.47
C PHE A 270 0.36 10.49 15.26
N ALA A 271 0.77 11.75 15.08
CA ALA A 271 1.74 12.38 15.96
C ALA A 271 1.18 12.46 17.39
N GLY A 272 2.06 12.33 18.39
CA GLY A 272 1.70 12.39 19.79
C GLY A 272 1.13 13.76 20.12
N THR A 273 -0.15 13.79 20.49
CA THR A 273 -0.80 14.96 21.06
C THR A 273 -0.22 15.21 22.45
N GLN A 274 0.90 15.93 22.53
CA GLN A 274 1.20 16.65 23.75
C GLN A 274 0.51 18.02 23.64
N PRO A 275 -0.33 18.42 24.61
CA PRO A 275 -0.76 19.80 24.68
C PRO A 275 0.50 20.66 24.82
N ILE A 276 0.61 21.69 23.99
CA ILE A 276 1.55 22.78 24.26
C ILE A 276 1.09 23.36 25.60
N ARG A 277 1.87 23.14 26.66
CA ARG A 277 1.71 23.87 27.92
C ARG A 277 2.08 25.33 27.70
#